data_AF-A0A2M7PPE9-F1
#
_entry.id   AF-A0A2M7PPE9-F1
#
_cell.length_a   1.000
_cell.length_b   1.000
_cell.length_c   1.000
_cell.angle_alpha   90.00
_cell.angle_beta   90.00
_cell.angle_gamma   90.00
#
_symmetry.space_group_name_H-M   'P 1'
#
loop_
_entity.id
_entity.type
_entity.pdbx_description
1 polymer ?
#
loop_
_entity_poly.entity_id
_entity_poly.type
_entity_poly.pdbx_seq_one_letter_code
_entity_poly.pdbx_strand_id
1 'polypeptide(L)'
;MKYWKSLTLIMAISLTFVFTAQAQNAEYSPVNTVSNLLKSDQRITFGGYGQIDYNQPFGNNTLQNGNLDVHRLVLMFGYRFSDKLSLVSEIEVEHVQEVYIEQAFLNYSFAHYLQVRAGLMLVPMGIINEYHEPTNYHGVERPLIDSYIVPTTWREIGIG
;
A
#
# COMPACT_ATOMS: atom_id res chain seq x y z
N MET A 1 44.08 4.97 35.98
CA MET A 1 44.11 5.06 34.49
C MET A 1 44.18 3.71 33.74
N LYS A 2 44.16 2.55 34.40
CA LYS A 2 44.31 1.24 33.73
C LYS A 2 43.01 0.66 33.15
N TYR A 3 41.84 1.11 33.63
CA TYR A 3 40.52 0.56 33.25
C TYR A 3 39.83 1.31 32.11
N TRP A 4 40.26 2.53 31.77
CA TRP A 4 39.60 3.31 30.72
C TRP A 4 39.90 2.82 29.30
N LYS A 5 41.09 2.25 29.08
CA LYS A 5 41.46 1.66 27.78
C LYS A 5 40.68 0.37 27.48
N SER A 6 40.29 -0.37 28.51
CA SER A 6 39.47 -1.59 28.38
C SER A 6 38.01 -1.27 28.07
N LEU A 7 37.47 -0.18 28.64
CA LEU A 7 36.10 0.26 28.41
C LEU A 7 35.89 0.79 26.98
N THR A 8 36.86 1.53 26.44
CA THR A 8 36.85 2.01 25.05
C THR A 8 36.97 0.86 24.04
N LEU A 9 37.70 -0.20 24.38
CA LEU A 9 37.86 -1.38 23.53
C LEU A 9 36.55 -2.19 23.45
N ILE A 10 35.84 -2.35 24.58
CA ILE A 10 34.54 -3.02 24.62
C ILE A 10 33.48 -2.21 23.85
N MET A 11 33.50 -0.88 23.99
CA MET A 11 32.58 0.02 23.26
C MET A 11 32.85 0.03 21.75
N ALA A 12 34.12 -0.10 21.32
CA ALA A 12 34.50 -0.25 19.92
C ALA A 12 34.11 -1.62 19.34
N ILE A 13 34.20 -2.70 20.13
CA ILE A 13 33.80 -4.05 19.72
C ILE A 13 32.26 -4.19 19.65
N SER A 14 31.52 -3.49 20.51
CA SER A 14 30.05 -3.43 20.41
C SER A 14 29.54 -2.65 19.19
N LEU A 15 30.35 -1.73 18.64
CA LEU A 15 29.96 -0.97 17.44
C LEU A 15 30.17 -1.77 16.14
N THR A 16 30.90 -2.88 16.18
CA THR A 16 31.20 -3.74 15.04
C THR A 16 30.33 -4.99 14.96
N PHE A 17 29.14 -5.00 15.59
CA PHE A 17 28.07 -5.91 15.16
C PHE A 17 27.56 -5.43 13.81
N VAL A 18 28.30 -5.84 12.78
CA VAL A 18 27.90 -5.78 11.38
C VAL A 18 26.52 -6.43 11.30
N PHE A 19 25.50 -5.59 11.12
CA PHE A 19 24.24 -6.01 10.53
C PHE A 19 24.58 -6.48 9.11
N THR A 20 25.00 -7.73 8.95
CA THR A 20 24.78 -8.43 7.69
C THR A 20 23.28 -8.70 7.64
N ALA A 21 22.52 -7.68 7.25
CA ALA A 21 21.20 -7.90 6.71
C ALA A 21 21.43 -8.80 5.49
N GLN A 22 21.19 -10.10 5.67
CA GLN A 22 20.99 -10.97 4.52
C GLN A 22 19.78 -10.38 3.81
N ALA A 23 20.02 -9.70 2.70
CA ALA A 23 18.98 -9.30 1.78
C ALA A 23 18.30 -10.60 1.34
N GLN A 24 17.17 -10.92 1.97
CA GLN A 24 16.20 -11.79 1.34
C GLN A 24 15.85 -11.08 0.04
N ASN A 25 16.17 -11.70 -1.10
CA ASN A 25 15.69 -11.26 -2.39
C ASN A 25 14.15 -11.34 -2.32
N ALA A 26 13.53 -10.25 -1.89
CA ALA A 26 12.08 -10.08 -1.86
C ALA A 26 11.64 -9.85 -3.30
N GLU A 27 11.61 -10.92 -4.09
CA GLU A 27 11.10 -10.90 -5.46
C GLU A 27 9.56 -10.72 -5.49
N TYR A 28 8.94 -10.67 -4.31
CA TYR A 28 7.54 -10.33 -4.12
C TYR A 28 7.41 -9.21 -3.10
N SER A 29 7.75 -7.98 -3.49
CA SER A 29 7.19 -6.82 -2.80
C SER A 29 5.78 -6.68 -3.33
N PRO A 30 4.71 -6.75 -2.52
CA PRO A 30 3.42 -6.26 -2.97
C PRO A 30 3.66 -4.82 -3.42
N VAL A 31 3.32 -4.54 -4.67
CA VAL A 31 3.50 -3.24 -5.30
C VAL A 31 2.10 -2.72 -5.50
N ASN A 32 1.69 -1.73 -4.70
CA ASN A 32 0.41 -1.09 -4.94
C ASN A 32 0.51 -0.27 -6.21
N THR A 33 -0.61 -0.09 -6.88
CA THR A 33 -0.65 0.49 -8.21
C THR A 33 -0.19 1.96 -8.18
N VAL A 34 -0.37 2.66 -7.05
CA VAL A 34 0.18 4.00 -6.79
C VAL A 34 1.71 4.03 -6.89
N SER A 35 2.40 3.05 -6.32
CA SER A 35 3.87 3.02 -6.39
C SER A 35 4.38 2.78 -7.82
N ASN A 36 3.63 2.05 -8.65
CA ASN A 36 3.93 1.92 -10.08
C ASN A 36 3.75 3.25 -10.82
N LEU A 37 2.68 4.01 -10.51
CA LEU A 37 2.48 5.34 -11.09
C LEU A 37 3.61 6.31 -10.74
N LEU A 38 4.10 6.28 -9.49
CA LEU A 38 5.21 7.13 -9.05
C LEU A 38 6.55 6.77 -9.71
N LYS A 39 6.73 5.52 -10.13
CA LYS A 39 7.94 5.05 -10.85
C LYS A 39 7.88 5.31 -12.36
N SER A 40 6.72 5.70 -12.90
CA SER A 40 6.53 5.93 -14.33
C SER A 40 7.39 7.09 -14.83
N ASP A 41 8.05 6.90 -15.97
CA ASP A 41 8.79 7.96 -16.66
C ASP A 41 7.88 8.91 -17.45
N GLN A 42 6.58 8.62 -17.54
CA GLN A 42 5.62 9.42 -18.28
C GLN A 42 5.15 10.63 -17.47
N ARG A 43 4.95 11.77 -18.15
CA ARG A 43 4.46 12.99 -17.50
C ARG A 43 3.02 12.86 -17.00
N ILE A 44 2.21 12.14 -17.75
CA ILE A 44 0.83 11.83 -17.41
C ILE A 44 0.72 10.32 -17.44
N THR A 45 0.23 9.73 -16.37
CA THR A 45 -0.01 8.29 -16.29
C THR A 45 -1.45 8.06 -15.86
N PHE A 46 -2.12 7.15 -16.53
CA PHE A 46 -3.46 6.68 -16.18
C PHE A 46 -3.39 5.18 -15.89
N GLY A 47 -4.15 4.75 -14.90
CA GLY A 47 -4.28 3.35 -14.54
C GLY A 47 -5.66 3.09 -13.97
N GLY A 48 -5.94 1.84 -13.68
CA GLY A 48 -7.20 1.44 -13.07
C GLY A 48 -7.41 -0.05 -13.20
N TYR A 49 -8.36 -0.54 -12.42
CA TYR A 49 -8.79 -1.93 -12.45
C TYR A 49 -10.25 -2.02 -12.05
N GLY A 50 -10.88 -3.16 -12.35
CA GLY A 50 -12.23 -3.46 -11.92
C GLY A 50 -12.29 -4.85 -11.28
N GLN A 51 -13.23 -5.03 -10.38
CA GLN A 51 -13.50 -6.28 -9.68
C GLN A 51 -14.97 -6.62 -9.80
N ILE A 52 -15.25 -7.87 -10.20
CA ILE A 52 -16.59 -8.45 -10.26
C ILE A 52 -16.51 -9.78 -9.53
N ASP A 53 -17.37 -9.94 -8.53
CA ASP A 53 -17.36 -11.08 -7.63
C ASP A 53 -18.62 -11.90 -7.77
N TYR A 54 -18.47 -13.21 -7.58
CA TYR A 54 -19.58 -14.15 -7.49
C TYR A 54 -19.43 -15.03 -6.25
N ASN A 55 -20.39 -14.95 -5.34
CA ASN A 55 -20.38 -15.70 -4.08
C ASN A 55 -21.60 -16.63 -4.02
N GLN A 56 -21.34 -17.94 -3.95
CA GLN A 56 -22.36 -18.98 -3.77
C GLN A 56 -22.29 -19.53 -2.34
N PRO A 57 -23.30 -19.31 -1.48
CA PRO A 57 -23.34 -19.92 -0.16
C PRO A 57 -23.51 -21.45 -0.25
N PHE A 58 -22.80 -22.18 0.60
CA PHE A 58 -22.88 -23.64 0.75
C PHE A 58 -23.10 -24.01 2.23
N GLY A 59 -23.70 -25.17 2.51
CA GLY A 59 -23.69 -25.79 3.84
C GLY A 59 -25.03 -25.92 4.57
N ASN A 60 -26.09 -25.25 4.11
CA ASN A 60 -27.46 -25.57 4.53
C ASN A 60 -28.08 -26.50 3.48
N ASN A 61 -28.85 -27.53 3.87
CA ASN A 61 -29.57 -28.45 2.96
C ASN A 61 -30.62 -27.79 2.03
N THR A 62 -30.52 -26.48 1.84
CA THR A 62 -31.31 -25.61 1.00
C THR A 62 -30.38 -24.93 0.00
N LEU A 63 -30.73 -24.98 -1.28
CA LEU A 63 -30.05 -24.18 -2.29
C LEU A 63 -30.27 -22.70 -1.97
N GLN A 64 -29.18 -21.94 -1.84
CA GLN A 64 -29.22 -20.49 -1.72
C GLN A 64 -28.93 -19.84 -3.07
N ASN A 65 -29.50 -18.67 -3.33
CA ASN A 65 -29.16 -17.89 -4.50
C ASN A 65 -27.73 -17.36 -4.37
N GLY A 66 -26.93 -17.50 -5.42
CA GLY A 66 -25.64 -16.84 -5.51
C GLY A 66 -25.79 -15.32 -5.69
N ASN A 67 -24.82 -14.58 -5.20
CA ASN A 67 -24.71 -13.14 -5.37
C ASN A 67 -23.66 -12.86 -6.46
N LEU A 68 -24.02 -12.02 -7.44
CA LEU A 68 -23.09 -11.49 -8.45
C LEU A 68 -23.04 -9.98 -8.27
N ASP A 69 -21.86 -9.44 -8.09
CA ASP A 69 -21.66 -8.04 -7.75
C ASP A 69 -20.51 -7.41 -8.53
N VAL A 70 -20.70 -6.15 -8.94
CA VAL A 70 -19.61 -5.31 -9.44
C VAL A 70 -19.02 -4.61 -8.24
N HIS A 71 -18.13 -5.32 -7.55
CA HIS A 71 -17.60 -4.92 -6.26
C HIS A 71 -16.97 -3.53 -6.32
N ARG A 72 -16.08 -3.28 -7.30
CA ARG A 72 -15.45 -1.97 -7.46
C ARG A 72 -14.87 -1.70 -8.83
N LEU A 73 -14.83 -0.41 -9.17
CA LEU A 73 -14.07 0.15 -10.29
C LEU A 73 -13.14 1.23 -9.74
N VAL A 74 -11.83 1.05 -9.91
CA VAL A 74 -10.81 1.97 -9.45
C VAL A 74 -10.15 2.64 -10.64
N LEU A 75 -10.09 3.98 -10.60
CA LEU A 75 -9.46 4.82 -11.61
C LEU A 75 -8.35 5.63 -10.97
N MET A 76 -7.20 5.63 -11.62
CA MET A 76 -6.00 6.25 -11.09
C MET A 76 -5.42 7.24 -12.08
N PHE A 77 -4.93 8.34 -11.53
CA PHE A 77 -4.32 9.41 -12.29
C PHE A 77 -3.03 9.87 -11.61
N GLY A 78 -1.97 9.95 -12.40
CA GLY A 78 -0.69 10.48 -12.01
C GLY A 78 -0.29 11.64 -12.93
N TYR A 79 0.18 12.73 -12.32
CA TYR A 79 0.75 13.86 -13.06
C TYR A 79 2.10 14.26 -12.50
N ARG A 80 3.12 14.30 -13.34
CA ARG A 80 4.46 14.75 -12.98
C ARG A 80 4.67 16.19 -13.41
N PHE A 81 4.70 17.11 -12.44
CA PHE A 81 4.96 18.53 -12.68
C PHE A 81 6.43 18.77 -13.04
N SER A 82 7.34 18.04 -12.38
CA SER A 82 8.78 18.04 -12.61
C SER A 82 9.40 16.72 -12.13
N ASP A 83 10.70 16.54 -12.31
CA ASP A 83 11.42 15.34 -11.83
C ASP A 83 11.32 15.13 -10.31
N LYS A 84 10.92 16.16 -9.55
CA LYS A 84 10.80 16.12 -8.10
C LYS A 84 9.38 16.19 -7.58
N LEU A 85 8.42 16.72 -8.35
CA LEU A 85 7.06 16.97 -7.86
C LEU A 85 6.04 16.24 -8.73
N SER A 86 5.23 15.39 -8.10
CA SER A 86 4.12 14.67 -8.73
C SER A 86 2.84 14.73 -7.91
N LEU A 87 1.71 14.56 -8.58
CA LEU A 87 0.38 14.34 -8.02
C LEU A 87 0.00 12.89 -8.29
N VAL A 88 -0.63 12.25 -7.30
CA VAL A 88 -1.32 10.98 -7.46
C VAL A 88 -2.74 11.14 -6.93
N SER A 89 -3.71 10.61 -7.67
CA SER A 89 -5.08 10.48 -7.21
C SER A 89 -5.69 9.15 -7.62
N GLU A 90 -6.54 8.61 -6.76
CA GLU A 90 -7.25 7.35 -6.93
C GLU A 90 -8.70 7.54 -6.53
N ILE A 91 -9.59 7.18 -7.45
CA ILE A 91 -11.04 7.27 -7.29
C ILE A 91 -11.58 5.86 -7.40
N GLU A 92 -12.36 5.45 -6.41
CA GLU A 92 -13.05 4.16 -6.39
C GLU A 92 -14.56 4.38 -6.52
N VAL A 93 -15.20 3.52 -7.30
CA VAL A 93 -16.65 3.36 -7.32
C VAL A 93 -16.96 1.96 -6.81
N GLU A 94 -17.55 1.85 -5.62
CA GLU A 94 -17.85 0.59 -4.93
C GLU A 94 -19.34 0.24 -5.07
N HIS A 95 -19.64 -1.04 -5.34
CA HIS A 95 -20.98 -1.58 -5.54
C HIS A 95 -21.85 -0.78 -6.53
N VAL A 96 -21.23 -0.06 -7.48
CA VAL A 96 -21.88 0.82 -8.48
C VAL A 96 -22.63 2.02 -7.85
N GLN A 97 -22.46 2.27 -6.56
CA GLN A 97 -23.30 3.20 -5.80
C GLN A 97 -22.47 4.21 -5.02
N GLU A 98 -21.36 3.78 -4.45
CA GLU A 98 -20.55 4.59 -3.56
C GLU A 98 -19.32 5.10 -4.31
N VAL A 99 -19.00 6.38 -4.14
CA VAL A 99 -17.84 7.01 -4.80
C VAL A 99 -16.90 7.52 -3.74
N TYR A 100 -15.66 7.08 -3.81
CA TYR A 100 -14.62 7.42 -2.86
C TYR A 100 -13.40 8.00 -3.54
N ILE A 101 -12.78 8.96 -2.87
CA ILE A 101 -11.39 9.34 -3.15
C ILE A 101 -10.55 8.55 -2.16
N GLU A 102 -9.86 7.52 -2.64
CA GLU A 102 -9.05 6.67 -1.78
C GLU A 102 -7.73 7.34 -1.43
N GLN A 103 -7.10 7.93 -2.44
CA GLN A 103 -5.85 8.67 -2.31
C GLN A 103 -5.88 9.92 -3.18
N ALA A 104 -5.33 11.02 -2.68
CA ALA A 104 -5.14 12.26 -3.41
C ALA A 104 -4.04 13.07 -2.73
N PHE A 105 -2.80 12.96 -3.22
CA PHE A 105 -1.65 13.59 -2.57
C PHE A 105 -0.59 14.07 -3.56
N LEU A 106 0.14 15.08 -3.11
CA LEU A 106 1.37 15.53 -3.75
C LEU A 106 2.55 14.77 -3.16
N ASN A 107 3.49 14.36 -4.02
CA ASN A 107 4.74 13.72 -3.64
C ASN A 107 5.91 14.58 -4.10
N TYR A 108 6.78 14.95 -3.16
CA TYR A 108 8.01 15.70 -3.43
C TYR A 108 9.24 14.86 -3.10
N SER A 109 10.11 14.65 -4.08
CA SER A 109 11.35 13.89 -3.94
C SER A 109 12.54 14.83 -3.71
N PHE A 110 13.14 14.76 -2.53
CA PHE A 110 14.38 15.45 -2.22
C PHE A 110 15.60 14.68 -2.74
N ALA A 111 15.55 13.35 -2.58
CA ALA A 111 16.53 12.39 -3.05
C ALA A 111 15.84 11.04 -3.31
N HIS A 112 16.49 10.11 -3.99
CA HIS A 112 15.93 8.78 -4.30
C HIS A 112 15.44 8.01 -3.06
N TYR A 113 16.00 8.28 -1.88
CA TYR A 113 15.65 7.64 -0.60
C TYR A 113 14.77 8.50 0.31
N LEU A 114 14.50 9.76 -0.04
CA LEU A 114 13.77 10.70 0.81
C LEU A 114 12.72 11.44 -0.01
N GLN A 115 11.47 11.09 0.25
CA GLN A 115 10.30 11.68 -0.36
C GLN A 115 9.36 12.11 0.75
N VAL A 116 8.63 13.19 0.53
CA VAL A 116 7.57 13.67 1.42
C VAL A 116 6.29 13.72 0.63
N ARG A 117 5.23 13.17 1.22
CA ARG A 117 3.88 13.17 0.67
C ARG A 117 2.98 14.04 1.53
N ALA A 118 2.08 14.76 0.88
CA ALA A 118 1.09 15.59 1.56
C ALA A 118 -0.26 15.51 0.84
N GLY A 119 -1.31 15.18 1.59
CA GLY A 119 -2.67 15.04 1.08
C GLY A 119 -3.42 13.89 1.75
N LEU A 120 -4.44 13.39 1.06
CA LEU A 120 -5.22 12.23 1.46
C LEU A 120 -4.45 10.95 1.10
N MET A 121 -4.08 10.16 2.10
CA MET A 121 -3.26 8.96 1.93
C MET A 121 -3.78 7.83 2.80
N LEU A 122 -3.48 6.60 2.41
CA LEU A 122 -3.71 5.44 3.26
C LEU A 122 -2.77 5.46 4.46
N VAL A 123 -3.32 5.25 5.64
CA VAL A 123 -2.54 5.10 6.87
C VAL A 123 -1.77 3.78 6.79
N PRO A 124 -0.45 3.72 7.06
CA PRO A 124 0.32 2.48 6.98
C PRO A 124 0.01 1.56 8.19
N MET A 125 -1.20 0.99 8.20
CA MET A 125 -1.74 0.17 9.27
C MET A 125 -2.13 -1.20 8.74
N GLY A 126 -1.20 -2.15 8.84
CA GLY A 126 -1.39 -3.50 8.30
C GLY A 126 -1.19 -3.56 6.78
N ILE A 127 -0.80 -4.73 6.29
CA ILE A 127 -0.44 -4.93 4.89
C ILE A 127 -1.66 -4.71 3.98
N ILE A 128 -2.83 -5.22 4.37
CA ILE A 128 -4.03 -5.12 3.53
C ILE A 128 -4.52 -3.68 3.41
N ASN A 129 -4.29 -2.79 4.37
CA ASN A 129 -4.69 -1.38 4.21
C ASN A 129 -3.93 -0.70 3.06
N GLU A 130 -2.62 -0.90 2.98
CA GLU A 130 -1.76 -0.36 1.92
C GLU A 130 -1.91 -1.11 0.58
N TYR A 131 -2.26 -2.40 0.65
CA TYR A 131 -2.34 -3.33 -0.47
C TYR A 131 -3.71 -4.01 -0.53
N HIS A 132 -4.79 -3.22 -0.61
CA HIS A 132 -6.19 -3.69 -0.59
C HIS A 132 -6.71 -4.17 -1.96
N GLU A 133 -5.85 -4.15 -2.98
CA GLU A 133 -6.16 -4.63 -4.33
C GLU A 133 -6.37 -6.15 -4.33
N PRO A 134 -7.27 -6.69 -5.17
CA PRO A 134 -7.65 -8.10 -5.13
C PRO A 134 -6.52 -9.07 -5.48
N THR A 135 -5.49 -8.60 -6.18
CA THR A 135 -4.30 -9.41 -6.50
C THR A 135 -3.38 -9.64 -5.32
N ASN A 136 -3.58 -8.92 -4.21
CA ASN A 136 -2.67 -8.93 -3.05
C ASN A 136 -3.14 -9.84 -1.90
N TYR A 137 -4.28 -10.52 -2.05
CA TYR A 137 -4.75 -11.53 -1.11
C TYR A 137 -5.20 -12.81 -1.83
N HIS A 138 -5.33 -13.90 -1.07
CA HIS A 138 -5.50 -15.25 -1.63
C HIS A 138 -6.97 -15.71 -1.80
N GLY A 139 -7.93 -14.85 -1.45
CA GLY A 139 -9.37 -15.10 -1.57
C GLY A 139 -10.04 -14.20 -2.61
N VAL A 140 -11.35 -14.40 -2.82
CA VAL A 140 -12.19 -13.44 -3.57
C VAL A 140 -12.36 -12.15 -2.74
N GLU A 141 -12.47 -12.31 -1.42
CA GLU A 141 -12.65 -11.23 -0.46
C GLU A 141 -11.38 -11.04 0.38
N ARG A 142 -11.29 -9.86 1.00
CA ARG A 142 -10.24 -9.55 1.99
C ARG A 142 -10.25 -10.59 3.13
N PRO A 143 -9.10 -10.86 3.77
CA PRO A 143 -9.04 -11.79 4.90
C PRO A 143 -9.95 -11.34 6.06
N LEU A 144 -10.57 -12.31 6.75
CA LEU A 144 -11.54 -12.03 7.84
C LEU A 144 -11.00 -11.07 8.91
N ILE A 145 -9.71 -11.16 9.25
CA ILE A 145 -9.13 -10.28 10.26
C ILE A 145 -9.10 -8.82 9.80
N ASP A 146 -8.85 -8.57 8.51
CA ASP A 146 -8.80 -7.25 7.89
C ASP A 146 -10.20 -6.72 7.52
N SER A 147 -11.22 -7.60 7.49
CA SER A 147 -12.62 -7.19 7.36
C SER A 147 -13.25 -6.73 8.67
N TYR A 148 -12.78 -7.25 9.81
CA TYR A 148 -13.47 -7.06 11.10
C TYR A 148 -12.63 -6.44 12.22
N ILE A 149 -11.30 -6.53 12.17
CA ILE A 149 -10.42 -6.13 13.28
C ILE A 149 -9.46 -5.02 12.86
N VAL A 150 -8.71 -5.23 11.76
CA VAL A 150 -7.76 -4.25 11.25
C VAL A 150 -8.48 -3.35 10.24
N PRO A 151 -8.45 -2.01 10.39
CA PRO A 151 -9.03 -1.13 9.39
C PRO A 151 -8.37 -1.35 8.03
N THR A 152 -9.18 -1.54 7.00
CA THR A 152 -8.75 -1.52 5.60
C THR A 152 -9.33 -0.29 4.89
N THR A 153 -8.67 0.12 3.80
CA THR A 153 -8.97 1.39 3.09
C THR A 153 -9.08 2.64 4.00
N TRP A 154 -8.42 2.62 5.17
CA TRP A 154 -8.33 3.75 6.07
C TRP A 154 -7.42 4.83 5.51
N ARG A 155 -8.03 5.96 5.20
CA ARG A 155 -7.42 7.17 4.65
C ARG A 155 -7.49 8.34 5.64
N GLU A 156 -6.45 9.16 5.65
CA GLU A 156 -6.36 10.36 6.48
C GLU A 156 -5.66 11.49 5.71
N ILE A 157 -5.99 12.74 6.04
CA ILE A 157 -5.26 13.89 5.52
C ILE A 157 -4.00 14.06 6.36
N GLY A 158 -2.83 13.98 5.72
CA GLY A 158 -1.57 14.03 6.43
C GLY A 158 -0.41 14.55 5.61
N ILE A 159 0.74 14.60 6.29
CA ILE A 159 2.05 14.86 5.71
C ILE A 159 3.05 13.87 6.31
N GLY A 160 3.93 13.28 5.49
CA GLY A 160 4.89 12.28 5.95
C GLY A 160 5.84 11.79 4.85
#